data_AF-A0A094CL91-F1
#
_entry.id   AF-A0A094CL91-F1
#
_cell.length_a   1.000
_cell.length_b   1.000
_cell.length_c   1.000
_cell.angle_alpha   90.00
_cell.angle_beta   90.00
_cell.angle_gamma   90.00
#
_symmetry.space_group_name_H-M   'P 1'
#
loop_
_entity.id
_entity.type
_entity.pdbx_description
1 polymer ?
#
loop_
_entity_poly.entity_id
_entity_poly.type
_entity_poly.pdbx_seq_one_letter_code
_entity_poly.pdbx_strand_id
1 'polypeptide(L)'
;MMAKPQVYSQFTVTSGSLCYGALHNIWDGATSPIQQFPTFVARHAGGTVKAQILQYNVTAKNGTWNSFQLVAKDTDRVCAWFVSHSDVDPEVEIDKILHVSGSPYEDDSGSQFNNENTVAEAVLAIGRYDWGYYDNRGKEELGIDDEANLANFDTQVFGEGAGLVDFGTAKTKVMQWQKNEPHEIDTQPGGIWMFIPGGEYMFGRFGFDESRTAARSFLFFTTHTYFTHTTFVGLDQTLRVEVSDEEKFQRFLRKGRDLEGLEKLKQITSRESSLQLPTESEYLGPYDIHQYILTSTDLNAIRIRPGVKANKFVEPLQELCYTCLNEIIMSYLEFFIAPASSHDTVAAAAASLFPRHSEFDTVDSCMYSFLTRPYSDPIPNFDSGAVGRRAKAFLIPRCEDNSLVRDDNFIAGVCACIAFLLSEVLDHSRNCAWRGKLIPVDIRLGVFNDDALRNMFKYSRVFWKGVDQPFQVAGSSHATEPVRASE
;
A
#
# COMPACT_ATOMS: atom_id res chain seq x y z
N MET A 1 -5.99 -10.62 39.91
CA MET A 1 -4.73 -11.16 39.35
C MET A 1 -4.85 -10.96 37.85
N MET A 2 -4.00 -10.15 37.22
CA MET A 2 -4.07 -9.97 35.75
C MET A 2 -3.64 -11.29 35.09
N ALA A 3 -4.37 -11.74 34.07
CA ALA A 3 -3.97 -12.87 33.26
C ALA A 3 -2.62 -12.57 32.59
N LYS A 4 -1.81 -13.59 32.34
CA LYS A 4 -0.50 -13.48 31.68
C LYS A 4 -0.43 -14.47 30.53
N PRO A 5 0.37 -14.19 29.48
CA PRO A 5 0.62 -15.15 28.41
C PRO A 5 1.11 -16.50 28.95
N GLN A 6 0.52 -17.58 28.46
CA GLN A 6 0.94 -18.94 28.80
C GLN A 6 2.21 -19.29 28.05
N VAL A 7 3.27 -19.62 28.78
CA VAL A 7 4.50 -20.18 28.20
C VAL A 7 4.19 -21.58 27.67
N TYR A 8 4.46 -21.79 26.37
CA TYR A 8 4.31 -23.09 25.72
C TYR A 8 5.50 -24.00 26.02
N SER A 9 6.72 -23.50 25.78
CA SER A 9 7.95 -24.21 26.07
C SER A 9 9.10 -23.24 26.39
N GLN A 10 10.24 -23.79 26.81
CA GLN A 10 11.44 -23.03 27.12
C GLN A 10 12.67 -23.70 26.54
N PHE A 11 13.64 -22.89 26.13
CA PHE A 11 14.97 -23.36 25.76
C PHE A 11 16.04 -22.38 26.27
N THR A 12 17.30 -22.79 26.26
CA THR A 12 18.40 -21.97 26.79
C THR A 12 19.40 -21.60 25.70
N VAL A 13 19.75 -20.32 25.64
CA VAL A 13 20.83 -19.79 24.81
C VAL A 13 22.09 -19.66 25.67
N THR A 14 23.16 -20.33 25.25
CA THR A 14 24.46 -20.35 25.95
C THR A 14 25.59 -19.80 25.10
N SER A 15 25.44 -19.87 23.78
CA SER A 15 26.44 -19.44 22.79
C SER A 15 26.50 -17.93 22.59
N GLY A 16 25.53 -17.17 23.11
CA GLY A 16 25.36 -15.74 22.84
C GLY A 16 24.79 -15.46 21.46
N SER A 17 24.27 -16.46 20.76
CA SER A 17 23.76 -16.34 19.39
C SER A 17 22.69 -17.38 19.08
N LEU A 18 21.83 -17.07 18.11
CA LEU A 18 20.76 -17.93 17.62
C LEU A 18 20.94 -18.17 16.13
N CYS A 19 20.62 -19.39 15.67
CA CYS A 19 20.36 -19.71 14.27
C CYS A 19 18.85 -19.82 14.04
N TYR A 20 18.38 -19.42 12.86
CA TYR A 20 16.94 -19.40 12.54
C TYR A 20 16.62 -19.77 11.10
N GLY A 21 15.37 -20.16 10.83
CA GLY A 21 14.86 -20.42 9.48
C GLY A 21 14.53 -21.89 9.22
N ALA A 22 14.54 -22.28 7.95
CA ALA A 22 14.42 -23.69 7.56
C ALA A 22 15.67 -24.47 7.97
N LEU A 23 15.63 -25.81 7.87
CA LEU A 23 16.72 -26.68 8.31
C LEU A 23 18.07 -26.34 7.64
N HIS A 24 18.08 -26.10 6.32
CA HIS A 24 19.28 -25.70 5.59
C HIS A 24 19.76 -24.30 5.96
N ASN A 25 18.85 -23.36 6.23
CA ASN A 25 19.21 -22.02 6.69
C ASN A 25 19.88 -22.06 8.07
N ILE A 26 19.36 -22.88 8.99
CA ILE A 26 19.98 -23.07 10.32
C ILE A 26 21.36 -23.72 10.18
N TRP A 27 21.51 -24.67 9.25
CA TRP A 27 22.79 -25.33 8.98
C TRP A 27 23.85 -24.37 8.45
N ASP A 28 23.52 -23.56 7.44
CA ASP A 28 24.40 -22.51 6.88
C ASP A 28 24.66 -21.40 7.92
N GLY A 29 23.63 -21.02 8.68
CA GLY A 29 23.77 -20.02 9.75
C GLY A 29 24.76 -20.46 10.82
N ALA A 30 24.86 -21.76 11.11
CA ALA A 30 25.80 -22.31 12.08
C ALA A 30 27.26 -22.37 11.59
N THR A 31 27.51 -22.17 10.29
CA THR A 31 28.86 -22.09 9.70
C THR A 31 29.26 -20.65 9.35
N SER A 32 28.28 -19.77 9.22
CA SER A 32 28.49 -18.37 8.86
C SER A 32 28.97 -17.52 10.05
N PRO A 33 29.72 -16.43 9.80
CA PRO A 33 30.04 -15.45 10.84
C PRO A 33 28.77 -14.93 11.53
N ILE A 34 28.86 -14.65 12.83
CA ILE A 34 27.73 -14.17 13.62
C ILE A 34 27.32 -12.77 13.14
N GLN A 35 26.07 -12.63 12.70
CA GLN A 35 25.47 -11.39 12.25
C GLN A 35 25.14 -10.51 13.47
N GLN A 36 25.76 -9.34 13.53
CA GLN A 36 25.34 -8.27 14.44
C GLN A 36 24.09 -7.57 13.91
N PHE A 37 23.49 -6.67 14.69
CA PHE A 37 22.37 -5.87 14.21
C PHE A 37 22.77 -5.05 12.97
N PRO A 38 22.11 -5.24 11.82
CA PRO A 38 22.48 -4.53 10.62
C PRO A 38 21.83 -3.14 10.60
N THR A 39 22.66 -2.08 10.63
CA THR A 39 22.19 -0.70 10.41
C THR A 39 21.75 -0.45 8.96
N PHE A 40 22.24 -1.27 8.04
CA PHE A 40 21.79 -1.36 6.65
C PHE A 40 21.83 -2.81 6.20
N VAL A 41 20.80 -3.26 5.48
CA VAL A 41 20.75 -4.61 4.91
C VAL A 41 20.79 -4.51 3.40
N ALA A 42 21.86 -5.06 2.81
CA ALA A 42 21.98 -5.16 1.36
C ALA A 42 20.83 -6.03 0.80
N ARG A 43 20.41 -5.71 -0.43
CA ARG A 43 19.27 -6.37 -1.07
C ARG A 43 19.71 -7.02 -2.37
N HIS A 44 19.28 -8.26 -2.58
CA HIS A 44 19.24 -8.83 -3.92
C HIS A 44 17.97 -8.31 -4.62
N ALA A 45 18.17 -7.72 -5.81
CA ALA A 45 17.09 -7.37 -6.71
C ALA A 45 17.18 -8.29 -7.94
N GLY A 46 16.15 -9.12 -8.13
CA GLY A 46 16.00 -9.97 -9.32
C GLY A 46 14.53 -9.95 -9.74
N GLY A 47 14.24 -9.34 -10.90
CA GLY A 47 12.86 -9.19 -11.37
C GLY A 47 11.94 -8.48 -10.37
N THR A 48 10.82 -9.14 -9.99
CA THR A 48 9.85 -8.65 -9.00
C THR A 48 10.21 -9.00 -7.55
N VAL A 49 11.26 -9.79 -7.33
CA VAL A 49 11.67 -10.27 -6.01
C VAL A 49 12.67 -9.30 -5.38
N LYS A 50 12.39 -8.91 -4.13
CA LYS A 50 13.30 -8.14 -3.27
C LYS A 50 13.57 -8.96 -2.02
N ALA A 51 14.80 -9.46 -1.90
CA ALA A 51 15.26 -10.23 -0.75
C ALA A 51 16.42 -9.49 -0.07
N GLN A 52 16.49 -9.62 1.25
CA GLN A 52 17.55 -9.11 2.11
C GLN A 52 18.65 -10.16 2.26
N ILE A 53 19.91 -9.73 2.23
CA ILE A 53 21.05 -10.64 2.43
C ILE A 53 21.23 -10.88 3.93
N LEU A 54 20.75 -12.03 4.41
CA LEU A 54 20.81 -12.46 5.82
C LEU A 54 21.75 -13.65 5.99
N GLN A 55 22.34 -13.81 7.17
CA GLN A 55 23.23 -14.93 7.51
C GLN A 55 22.52 -16.07 8.24
N TYR A 56 21.21 -15.97 8.50
CA TYR A 56 20.43 -16.97 9.25
C TYR A 56 20.98 -17.31 10.64
N ASN A 57 21.78 -16.40 11.19
CA ASN A 57 22.20 -16.37 12.57
C ASN A 57 22.15 -14.92 13.08
N VAL A 58 22.17 -14.74 14.39
CA VAL A 58 22.13 -13.41 15.03
C VAL A 58 22.72 -13.45 16.43
N THR A 59 23.34 -12.35 16.88
CA THR A 59 23.66 -12.18 18.30
C THR A 59 22.40 -12.22 19.16
N ALA A 60 22.45 -12.89 20.30
CA ALA A 60 21.27 -13.10 21.14
C ALA A 60 21.62 -13.09 22.64
N LYS A 61 20.64 -12.71 23.45
CA LYS A 61 20.80 -12.67 24.90
C LYS A 61 20.92 -14.09 25.45
N ASN A 62 21.98 -14.32 26.23
CA ASN A 62 22.18 -15.58 26.95
C ASN A 62 21.13 -15.75 28.06
N GLY A 63 20.71 -17.00 28.27
CA GLY A 63 19.76 -17.37 29.32
C GLY A 63 18.55 -18.12 28.79
N THR A 64 17.50 -18.17 29.60
CA THR A 64 16.26 -18.87 29.28
C THR A 64 15.40 -18.02 28.36
N TRP A 65 14.90 -18.63 27.29
CA TRP A 65 13.92 -18.07 26.37
C TRP A 65 12.60 -18.82 26.49
N ASN A 66 11.52 -18.06 26.59
CA ASN A 66 10.14 -18.54 26.62
C ASN A 66 9.57 -18.50 25.21
N SER A 67 8.88 -19.56 24.82
CA SER A 67 8.07 -19.58 23.61
C SER A 67 6.59 -19.45 23.97
N PHE A 68 5.86 -18.75 23.12
CA PHE A 68 4.45 -18.48 23.27
C PHE A 68 3.74 -18.78 21.94
N GLN A 69 2.69 -19.58 22.02
CA GLN A 69 1.77 -19.75 20.91
C GLN A 69 0.88 -18.52 20.81
N LEU A 70 0.72 -18.03 19.59
CA LEU A 70 -0.27 -17.01 19.26
C LEU A 70 -1.39 -17.68 18.47
N VAL A 71 -2.63 -17.48 18.93
CA VAL A 71 -3.81 -18.16 18.40
C VAL A 71 -4.81 -17.18 17.81
N ALA A 72 -5.52 -17.61 16.78
CA ALA A 72 -6.64 -16.88 16.21
C ALA A 72 -7.85 -17.00 17.14
N LYS A 73 -8.39 -15.86 17.60
CA LYS A 73 -9.43 -15.78 18.63
C LYS A 73 -10.70 -16.56 18.32
N ASP A 74 -11.03 -16.72 17.04
CA ASP A 74 -12.27 -17.39 16.62
C ASP A 74 -12.15 -18.92 16.52
N THR A 75 -10.92 -19.46 16.50
CA THR A 75 -10.68 -20.88 16.22
C THR A 75 -9.73 -21.55 17.19
N ASP A 76 -9.05 -20.78 18.04
CA ASP A 76 -7.94 -21.19 18.92
C ASP A 76 -6.79 -21.89 18.18
N ARG A 77 -6.74 -21.78 16.84
CA ARG A 77 -5.66 -22.36 16.04
C ARG A 77 -4.42 -21.47 16.12
N VAL A 78 -3.26 -22.11 16.26
CA VAL A 78 -1.97 -21.45 16.21
C VAL A 78 -1.80 -20.79 14.85
N CYS A 79 -1.64 -19.47 14.84
CA CYS A 79 -1.47 -18.68 13.63
C CYS A 79 -0.16 -17.88 13.61
N ALA A 80 0.56 -17.82 14.74
CA ALA A 80 1.89 -17.23 14.86
C ALA A 80 2.59 -17.73 16.13
N TRP A 81 3.86 -17.38 16.27
CA TRP A 81 4.69 -17.69 17.43
C TRP A 81 5.44 -16.45 17.89
N PHE A 82 5.53 -16.27 19.20
CA PHE A 82 6.39 -15.26 19.80
C PHE A 82 7.37 -15.93 20.75
N VAL A 83 8.64 -15.55 20.68
CA VAL A 83 9.69 -16.09 21.54
C VAL A 83 10.42 -14.92 22.16
N SER A 84 10.67 -14.93 23.46
CA SER A 84 11.41 -13.86 24.12
C SER A 84 12.29 -14.38 25.25
N HIS A 85 13.37 -13.67 25.53
CA HIS A 85 14.17 -13.92 26.72
C HIS A 85 13.32 -13.73 27.99
N SER A 86 13.58 -14.54 29.01
CA SER A 86 12.78 -14.64 30.23
C SER A 86 12.62 -13.35 31.04
N ASP A 87 13.48 -12.35 30.83
CA ASP A 87 13.39 -11.03 31.46
C ASP A 87 12.69 -9.96 30.60
N VAL A 88 12.17 -10.34 29.44
CA VAL A 88 11.41 -9.48 28.55
C VAL A 88 9.93 -9.69 28.78
N ASP A 89 9.19 -8.59 28.98
CA ASP A 89 7.74 -8.62 28.97
C ASP A 89 7.23 -8.89 27.54
N PRO A 90 6.58 -10.04 27.29
CA PRO A 90 6.18 -10.41 25.94
C PRO A 90 5.10 -9.51 25.35
N GLU A 91 4.21 -8.94 26.16
CA GLU A 91 3.13 -8.08 25.68
C GLU A 91 3.68 -6.72 25.23
N VAL A 92 4.62 -6.15 25.99
CA VAL A 92 5.26 -4.87 25.64
C VAL A 92 6.17 -5.01 24.41
N GLU A 93 6.95 -6.09 24.35
CA GLU A 93 7.92 -6.27 23.28
C GLU A 93 7.26 -6.58 21.92
N ILE A 94 6.20 -7.39 21.90
CA ILE A 94 5.48 -7.65 20.67
C ILE A 94 4.75 -6.39 20.17
N ASP A 95 4.19 -5.57 21.06
CA ASP A 95 3.55 -4.30 20.68
C ASP A 95 4.56 -3.35 20.01
N LYS A 96 5.76 -3.21 20.60
CA LYS A 96 6.88 -2.46 19.98
C LYS A 96 7.18 -2.96 18.57
N ILE A 97 7.35 -4.27 18.39
CA ILE A 97 7.64 -4.87 17.08
C ILE A 97 6.53 -4.57 16.08
N LEU A 98 5.28 -4.82 16.48
CA LEU A 98 4.13 -4.63 15.60
C LEU A 98 3.91 -3.16 15.24
N HIS A 99 4.28 -2.21 16.11
CA HIS A 99 4.18 -0.78 15.80
C HIS A 99 5.04 -0.37 14.59
N VAL A 100 6.18 -1.04 14.41
CA VAL A 100 7.22 -0.63 13.45
C VAL A 100 7.27 -1.56 12.23
N SER A 101 6.93 -2.84 12.42
CA SER A 101 7.06 -3.89 11.40
C SER A 101 6.11 -5.07 11.68
N GLY A 102 4.80 -4.84 11.58
CA GLY A 102 3.75 -5.87 11.65
C GLY A 102 3.53 -6.64 10.34
N SER A 103 2.31 -7.19 10.19
CA SER A 103 1.93 -8.00 9.03
C SER A 103 1.72 -7.15 7.79
N PRO A 104 2.42 -7.41 6.66
CA PRO A 104 2.26 -6.67 5.40
C PRO A 104 0.84 -6.59 4.84
N TYR A 105 -0.04 -7.48 5.31
CA TYR A 105 -1.43 -7.62 4.88
C TYR A 105 -2.41 -6.93 5.83
N GLU A 106 -1.91 -6.31 6.90
CA GLU A 106 -2.67 -5.40 7.74
C GLU A 106 -2.35 -3.95 7.42
N ASP A 107 -3.34 -3.09 7.62
CA ASP A 107 -3.13 -1.65 7.58
C ASP A 107 -2.11 -1.21 8.65
N ASP A 108 -1.35 -0.15 8.33
CA ASP A 108 -0.37 0.43 9.25
C ASP A 108 0.59 -0.61 9.86
N SER A 109 0.99 -1.59 9.05
CA SER A 109 1.96 -2.62 9.41
C SER A 109 3.40 -2.12 9.53
N GLY A 110 3.65 -0.82 9.33
CA GLY A 110 4.99 -0.28 9.27
C GLY A 110 5.81 -0.87 8.10
N SER A 111 7.08 -1.14 8.35
CA SER A 111 8.06 -1.44 7.30
C SER A 111 8.24 -2.93 7.10
N GLN A 112 8.18 -3.41 5.85
CA GLN A 112 8.41 -4.83 5.53
C GLN A 112 9.91 -5.20 5.46
N PHE A 113 10.76 -4.20 5.28
CA PHE A 113 12.21 -4.33 5.13
C PHE A 113 12.89 -3.50 6.20
N ASN A 114 14.15 -3.84 6.49
CA ASN A 114 14.98 -3.01 7.35
C ASN A 114 15.15 -1.61 6.73
N ASN A 115 14.85 -0.57 7.52
CA ASN A 115 14.97 0.84 7.17
C ASN A 115 15.24 1.68 8.43
N GLU A 116 15.28 3.00 8.29
CA GLU A 116 15.58 3.93 9.39
C GLU A 116 14.64 3.77 10.59
N ASN A 117 13.34 3.49 10.36
CA ASN A 117 12.37 3.30 11.44
C ASN A 117 12.59 1.98 12.18
N THR A 118 12.84 0.88 11.46
CA THR A 118 13.13 -0.41 12.11
C THR A 118 14.47 -0.36 12.84
N VAL A 119 15.47 0.33 12.28
CA VAL A 119 16.76 0.56 12.92
C VAL A 119 16.61 1.40 14.18
N ALA A 120 15.82 2.48 14.15
CA ALA A 120 15.57 3.33 15.31
C ALA A 120 15.06 2.52 16.51
N GLU A 121 14.12 1.62 16.25
CA GLU A 121 13.40 0.82 17.26
C GLU A 121 14.05 -0.54 17.53
N ALA A 122 15.27 -0.77 17.02
CA ALA A 122 16.04 -2.00 17.19
C ALA A 122 15.27 -3.27 16.73
N VAL A 123 14.53 -3.16 15.62
CA VAL A 123 13.79 -4.25 14.99
C VAL A 123 14.47 -4.65 13.69
N LEU A 124 14.77 -5.94 13.53
CA LEU A 124 15.23 -6.52 12.26
C LEU A 124 14.07 -7.23 11.58
N ALA A 125 13.67 -6.74 10.41
CA ALA A 125 12.59 -7.33 9.61
C ALA A 125 13.11 -8.41 8.65
N ILE A 126 12.43 -9.55 8.60
CA ILE A 126 12.65 -10.68 7.68
C ILE A 126 11.37 -10.88 6.85
N GLY A 127 11.47 -10.63 5.55
CA GLY A 127 10.35 -10.64 4.60
C GLY A 127 10.08 -12.03 3.98
N ARG A 128 8.98 -12.14 3.24
CA ARG A 128 8.57 -13.36 2.51
C ARG A 128 9.67 -14.00 1.67
N TYR A 129 10.51 -13.18 1.05
CA TYR A 129 11.55 -13.64 0.12
C TYR A 129 12.90 -13.91 0.80
N ASP A 130 12.98 -13.75 2.13
CA ASP A 130 14.21 -13.91 2.90
C ASP A 130 14.32 -15.31 3.52
N TRP A 131 13.50 -16.27 3.07
CA TRP A 131 13.38 -17.62 3.65
C TRP A 131 13.80 -18.72 2.68
N GLY A 132 13.95 -19.93 3.21
CA GLY A 132 14.59 -21.07 2.56
C GLY A 132 14.11 -21.51 1.17
N TYR A 133 12.92 -21.14 0.69
CA TYR A 133 12.56 -21.38 -0.72
C TYR A 133 13.39 -20.52 -1.68
N TYR A 134 13.75 -19.30 -1.26
CA TYR A 134 14.49 -18.33 -2.05
C TYR A 134 15.99 -18.31 -1.73
N ASP A 135 16.45 -19.20 -0.84
CA ASP A 135 17.85 -19.37 -0.46
C ASP A 135 18.23 -20.85 -0.40
N ASN A 136 19.22 -21.23 -1.20
CA ASN A 136 19.63 -22.63 -1.36
C ASN A 136 20.90 -23.01 -0.58
N ARG A 137 21.46 -22.09 0.23
CA ARG A 137 22.69 -22.37 0.98
C ARG A 137 22.43 -23.47 2.00
N GLY A 138 23.36 -24.42 2.10
CA GLY A 138 23.24 -25.58 2.99
C GLY A 138 22.31 -26.70 2.51
N LYS A 139 21.54 -26.54 1.42
CA LYS A 139 20.65 -27.61 0.90
C LYS A 139 21.43 -28.83 0.41
N GLU A 140 22.47 -28.60 -0.38
CA GLU A 140 23.32 -29.66 -0.93
C GLU A 140 23.99 -30.49 0.18
N GLU A 141 24.53 -29.82 1.21
CA GLU A 141 25.17 -30.49 2.35
C GLU A 141 24.19 -31.36 3.16
N LEU A 142 22.91 -30.96 3.23
CA LEU A 142 21.87 -31.72 3.91
C LEU A 142 21.17 -32.74 3.00
N GLY A 143 21.47 -32.77 1.71
CA GLY A 143 20.78 -33.60 0.73
C GLY A 143 19.28 -33.29 0.63
N ILE A 144 18.89 -32.03 0.83
CA ILE A 144 17.50 -31.58 0.66
C ILE A 144 17.27 -31.26 -0.81
N ASP A 145 16.38 -32.02 -1.45
CA ASP A 145 15.90 -31.75 -2.80
C ASP A 145 14.57 -30.98 -2.74
N ASP A 146 14.39 -30.05 -3.68
CA ASP A 146 13.16 -29.25 -3.81
C ASP A 146 12.07 -30.00 -4.60
N GLU A 147 12.34 -31.23 -5.07
CA GLU A 147 11.32 -32.09 -5.67
C GLU A 147 10.17 -32.32 -4.68
N ALA A 148 9.00 -31.76 -5.01
CA ALA A 148 7.78 -31.99 -4.27
C ALA A 148 7.57 -33.50 -4.13
N ASN A 149 7.55 -33.99 -2.88
CA ASN A 149 7.38 -35.39 -2.58
C ASN A 149 5.91 -35.76 -2.86
N LEU A 150 5.57 -35.92 -4.14
CA LEU A 150 4.22 -36.15 -4.68
C LEU A 150 3.56 -37.40 -4.08
N ALA A 151 4.33 -38.26 -3.43
CA ALA A 151 3.86 -39.47 -2.77
C ALA A 151 2.98 -39.22 -1.53
N ASN A 152 3.11 -38.07 -0.85
CA ASN A 152 2.46 -37.81 0.45
C ASN A 152 1.46 -36.63 0.43
N PHE A 153 1.03 -36.17 -0.74
CA PHE A 153 0.18 -34.96 -0.84
C PHE A 153 -1.16 -35.08 -0.10
N ASP A 154 -1.71 -36.30 0.00
CA ASP A 154 -2.99 -36.57 0.68
C ASP A 154 -2.88 -36.66 2.21
N THR A 155 -1.68 -36.85 2.77
CA THR A 155 -1.45 -37.02 4.22
C THR A 155 -0.63 -35.88 4.84
N GLN A 156 -0.09 -34.97 4.02
CA GLN A 156 0.75 -33.87 4.50
C GLN A 156 -0.09 -32.81 5.21
N VAL A 157 0.30 -32.46 6.43
CA VAL A 157 -0.26 -31.29 7.12
C VAL A 157 0.32 -30.03 6.47
N PHE A 158 -0.50 -29.36 5.66
CA PHE A 158 -0.15 -28.10 5.03
C PHE A 158 0.17 -27.03 6.10
N GLY A 159 1.25 -26.28 5.90
CA GLY A 159 1.67 -25.20 6.80
C GLY A 159 3.14 -24.86 6.64
N GLU A 160 3.59 -23.85 7.39
CA GLU A 160 4.95 -23.32 7.36
C GLU A 160 5.65 -23.53 8.70
N GLY A 161 6.95 -23.80 8.67
CA GLY A 161 7.74 -24.07 9.86
C GLY A 161 9.09 -23.37 9.85
N ALA A 162 9.48 -22.79 10.98
CA ALA A 162 10.82 -22.21 11.17
C ALA A 162 11.40 -22.60 12.53
N GLY A 163 12.69 -22.92 12.54
CA GLY A 163 13.42 -23.18 13.78
C GLY A 163 14.05 -21.91 14.35
N LEU A 164 14.25 -21.90 15.66
CA LEU A 164 15.07 -20.93 16.40
C LEU A 164 15.88 -21.70 17.44
N VAL A 165 17.21 -21.72 17.29
CA VAL A 165 18.10 -22.65 18.00
C VAL A 165 19.35 -21.94 18.50
N ASP A 166 19.86 -22.34 19.66
CA ASP A 166 21.18 -21.91 20.12
C ASP A 166 22.27 -22.28 19.09
N PHE A 167 23.09 -21.30 18.71
CA PHE A 167 24.13 -21.44 17.68
C PHE A 167 25.06 -22.63 17.97
N GLY A 168 25.43 -22.85 19.24
CA GLY A 168 26.34 -23.92 19.64
C GLY A 168 25.78 -25.34 19.45
N THR A 169 24.46 -25.49 19.33
CA THR A 169 23.79 -26.80 19.15
C THR A 169 23.03 -26.93 17.83
N ALA A 170 23.06 -25.88 17.00
CA ALA A 170 22.26 -25.76 15.77
C ALA A 170 22.38 -26.97 14.83
N LYS A 171 23.60 -27.37 14.46
CA LYS A 171 23.81 -28.53 13.56
C LYS A 171 23.29 -29.85 14.14
N THR A 172 23.49 -30.09 15.43
CA THR A 172 22.97 -31.29 16.11
C THR A 172 21.45 -31.31 16.09
N LYS A 173 20.80 -30.16 16.27
CA LYS A 173 19.34 -30.05 16.21
C LYS A 173 18.79 -30.25 14.80
N VAL A 174 19.43 -29.67 13.79
CA VAL A 174 19.06 -29.90 12.38
C VAL A 174 19.06 -31.38 12.03
N MET A 175 20.12 -32.12 12.38
CA MET A 175 20.21 -33.57 12.12
C MET A 175 19.15 -34.40 12.88
N GLN A 176 18.66 -33.90 14.01
CA GLN A 176 17.58 -34.53 14.77
C GLN A 176 16.22 -34.26 14.11
N TRP A 177 15.97 -33.01 13.74
CA TRP A 177 14.71 -32.54 13.18
C TRP A 177 14.46 -33.03 11.76
N GLN A 178 15.52 -33.20 10.95
CA GLN A 178 15.43 -33.73 9.58
C GLN A 178 14.78 -35.13 9.50
N LYS A 179 14.66 -35.84 10.62
CA LYS A 179 14.07 -37.19 10.69
C LYS A 179 12.55 -37.21 10.79
N ASN A 180 11.90 -36.06 11.03
CA ASN A 180 10.47 -35.95 11.26
C ASN A 180 9.85 -34.97 10.26
N GLU A 181 8.55 -35.11 10.01
CA GLU A 181 7.82 -34.11 9.25
C GLU A 181 7.74 -32.78 10.02
N PRO A 182 7.66 -31.62 9.35
CA PRO A 182 7.69 -30.32 10.01
C PRO A 182 6.66 -30.12 11.14
N HIS A 183 5.49 -30.74 11.05
CA HIS A 183 4.43 -30.65 12.05
C HIS A 183 4.61 -31.63 13.23
N GLU A 184 5.52 -32.60 13.10
CA GLU A 184 5.84 -33.63 14.10
C GLU A 184 7.12 -33.31 14.87
N ILE A 185 7.83 -32.23 14.51
CA ILE A 185 9.07 -31.84 15.18
C ILE A 185 8.76 -31.36 16.61
N ASP A 186 9.21 -32.15 17.59
CA ASP A 186 9.13 -31.80 19.00
C ASP A 186 10.13 -30.70 19.42
N THR A 187 9.67 -29.80 20.29
CA THR A 187 10.49 -28.75 20.89
C THR A 187 11.45 -29.31 21.93
N GLN A 188 12.68 -28.79 22.00
CA GLN A 188 13.77 -29.37 22.78
C GLN A 188 14.57 -28.30 23.55
N PRO A 189 15.34 -28.63 24.60
CA PRO A 189 16.01 -27.63 25.45
C PRO A 189 17.02 -26.69 24.75
N GLY A 190 17.46 -27.02 23.53
CA GLY A 190 18.41 -26.21 22.74
C GLY A 190 17.75 -25.32 21.68
N GLY A 191 16.44 -25.44 21.46
CA GLY A 191 15.74 -24.66 20.45
C GLY A 191 14.30 -25.09 20.23
N ILE A 192 13.56 -24.25 19.54
CA ILE A 192 12.16 -24.46 19.20
C ILE A 192 11.97 -24.58 17.70
N TRP A 193 11.10 -25.49 17.29
CA TRP A 193 10.51 -25.50 15.96
C TRP A 193 9.10 -24.90 16.03
N MET A 194 8.86 -23.84 15.28
CA MET A 194 7.61 -23.07 15.28
C MET A 194 6.84 -23.43 14.02
N PHE A 195 5.87 -24.32 14.13
CA PHE A 195 5.00 -24.73 13.02
C PHE A 195 3.66 -23.98 13.07
N ILE A 196 3.20 -23.49 11.92
CA ILE A 196 1.91 -22.79 11.74
C ILE A 196 1.07 -23.59 10.73
N PRO A 197 0.07 -24.35 11.19
CA PRO A 197 -0.82 -25.10 10.31
C PRO A 197 -1.58 -24.17 9.36
N GLY A 198 -1.64 -24.52 8.08
CA GLY A 198 -2.30 -23.72 7.06
C GLY A 198 -1.59 -22.42 6.70
N GLY A 199 -0.38 -22.17 7.24
CA GLY A 199 0.41 -21.00 6.92
C GLY A 199 0.87 -20.98 5.46
N GLU A 200 0.95 -19.78 4.88
CA GLU A 200 1.57 -19.52 3.59
C GLU A 200 2.38 -18.21 3.70
N TYR A 201 3.58 -18.17 3.13
CA TYR A 201 4.51 -17.03 3.16
C TYR A 201 4.92 -16.59 4.56
N MET A 202 6.17 -16.89 4.91
CA MET A 202 6.72 -16.63 6.22
C MET A 202 7.20 -15.17 6.40
N PHE A 203 7.11 -14.70 7.64
CA PHE A 203 7.65 -13.42 8.08
C PHE A 203 8.23 -13.55 9.48
N GLY A 204 9.28 -12.78 9.74
CA GLY A 204 10.06 -12.86 10.98
C GLY A 204 10.47 -11.48 11.44
N ARG A 205 10.44 -11.22 12.75
CA ARG A 205 10.91 -9.96 13.34
C ARG A 205 11.74 -10.26 14.56
N PHE A 206 13.01 -9.87 14.57
CA PHE A 206 13.80 -9.85 15.79
C PHE A 206 13.66 -8.50 16.48
N GLY A 207 13.37 -8.51 17.77
CA GLY A 207 13.56 -7.35 18.64
C GLY A 207 14.89 -7.47 19.36
N PHE A 208 15.70 -6.41 19.28
CA PHE A 208 16.98 -6.29 19.98
C PHE A 208 16.86 -5.42 21.22
N ASP A 209 17.88 -5.49 22.07
CA ASP A 209 18.11 -4.48 23.09
C ASP A 209 18.29 -3.07 22.49
N GLU A 210 18.17 -2.05 23.34
CA GLU A 210 18.22 -0.64 22.98
C GLU A 210 19.59 -0.26 22.39
N SER A 211 20.66 -0.94 22.81
CA SER A 211 22.01 -0.79 22.27
C SER A 211 22.24 -1.54 20.95
N ARG A 212 21.24 -2.29 20.46
CA ARG A 212 21.27 -3.10 19.24
C ARG A 212 22.37 -4.17 19.27
N THR A 213 22.71 -4.68 20.45
CA THR A 213 23.83 -5.63 20.61
C THR A 213 23.39 -7.08 20.56
N ALA A 214 22.22 -7.41 21.11
CA ALA A 214 21.70 -8.76 21.15
C ALA A 214 20.18 -8.80 20.92
N ALA A 215 19.74 -9.77 20.13
CA ALA A 215 18.34 -10.12 20.02
C ALA A 215 17.82 -10.61 21.38
N ARG A 216 16.61 -10.18 21.74
CA ARG A 216 15.92 -10.55 22.98
C ARG A 216 14.51 -11.09 22.73
N SER A 217 14.03 -11.00 21.49
CA SER A 217 12.73 -11.51 21.08
C SER A 217 12.70 -11.86 19.59
N PHE A 218 11.76 -12.73 19.22
CA PHE A 218 11.49 -13.14 17.85
C PHE A 218 10.00 -13.38 17.65
N LEU A 219 9.42 -12.73 16.64
CA LEU A 219 8.05 -12.95 16.18
C LEU A 219 8.07 -13.68 14.83
N PHE A 220 7.39 -14.82 14.74
CA PHE A 220 7.23 -15.61 13.52
C PHE A 220 5.76 -15.72 13.14
N PHE A 221 5.41 -15.40 11.90
CA PHE A 221 4.03 -15.35 11.43
C PHE A 221 3.94 -15.53 9.91
N THR A 222 2.72 -15.58 9.38
CA THR A 222 2.47 -15.85 7.96
C THR A 222 1.53 -14.83 7.31
N THR A 223 1.25 -14.98 6.01
CA THR A 223 0.27 -14.15 5.29
C THR A 223 -1.14 -14.20 5.89
N HIS A 224 -1.46 -15.27 6.64
CA HIS A 224 -2.77 -15.49 7.24
C HIS A 224 -2.86 -15.00 8.69
N THR A 225 -1.81 -14.37 9.22
CA THR A 225 -1.81 -13.82 10.57
C THR A 225 -2.33 -12.37 10.54
N TYR A 226 -3.51 -12.16 11.11
CA TYR A 226 -4.12 -10.86 11.36
C TYR A 226 -4.06 -10.56 12.86
N PHE A 227 -3.14 -9.70 13.27
CA PHE A 227 -2.91 -9.36 14.67
C PHE A 227 -4.10 -8.68 15.36
N THR A 228 -5.04 -8.11 14.58
CA THR A 228 -6.36 -7.68 15.10
C THR A 228 -7.25 -8.84 15.59
N HIS A 229 -6.95 -10.07 15.19
CA HIS A 229 -7.68 -11.30 15.56
C HIS A 229 -6.78 -12.35 16.25
N THR A 230 -5.52 -12.02 16.51
CA THR A 230 -4.55 -12.91 17.16
C THR A 230 -4.35 -12.50 18.61
N THR A 231 -4.27 -13.47 19.52
CA THR A 231 -3.97 -13.27 20.95
C THR A 231 -2.92 -14.26 21.43
N PHE A 232 -2.30 -13.99 22.58
CA PHE A 232 -1.55 -15.00 23.32
C PHE A 232 -2.50 -16.06 23.89
N VAL A 233 -2.08 -17.32 23.91
CA VAL A 233 -2.77 -18.34 24.72
C VAL A 233 -2.80 -17.87 26.19
N GLY A 234 -3.98 -17.90 26.81
CA GLY A 234 -4.20 -17.43 28.18
C GLY A 234 -4.63 -15.96 28.30
N LEU A 235 -4.69 -15.21 27.20
CA LEU A 235 -5.22 -13.84 27.15
C LEU A 235 -6.41 -13.72 26.20
N ASP A 236 -7.36 -12.83 26.52
CA ASP A 236 -8.53 -12.54 25.68
C ASP A 236 -8.32 -11.35 24.73
N GLN A 237 -7.32 -10.51 25.01
CA GLN A 237 -7.05 -9.28 24.29
C GLN A 237 -6.18 -9.56 23.07
N THR A 238 -6.62 -9.08 21.90
CA THR A 238 -5.88 -9.22 20.65
C THR A 238 -4.66 -8.30 20.63
N LEU A 239 -3.64 -8.71 19.88
CA LEU A 239 -2.34 -8.02 19.78
C LEU A 239 -2.44 -6.65 19.11
N ARG A 240 -3.47 -6.46 18.27
CA ARG A 240 -3.85 -5.15 17.76
C ARG A 240 -5.35 -4.93 17.98
N VAL A 241 -5.72 -3.66 18.07
CA VAL A 241 -7.12 -3.26 18.11
C VAL A 241 -7.57 -2.97 16.69
N GLU A 242 -8.74 -3.48 16.33
CA GLU A 242 -9.40 -3.09 15.09
C GLU A 242 -9.77 -1.61 15.18
N VAL A 243 -9.32 -0.84 14.20
CA VAL A 243 -9.56 0.61 14.13
C VAL A 243 -10.55 0.85 12.99
N SER A 244 -11.56 1.68 13.21
CA SER A 244 -12.49 2.04 12.14
C SER A 244 -11.79 2.82 11.03
N ASP A 245 -12.33 2.76 9.81
CA ASP A 245 -11.77 3.54 8.69
C ASP A 245 -11.77 5.05 8.94
N GLU A 246 -12.73 5.54 9.75
CA GLU A 246 -12.76 6.94 10.20
C GLU A 246 -11.55 7.26 11.09
N GLU A 247 -11.32 6.47 12.13
CA GLU A 247 -10.20 6.68 13.05
C GLU A 247 -8.85 6.55 12.34
N LYS A 248 -8.72 5.61 11.39
CA LYS A 248 -7.55 5.49 10.51
C LYS A 248 -7.34 6.76 9.69
N PHE A 249 -8.40 7.26 9.05
CA PHE A 249 -8.34 8.50 8.26
C PHE A 249 -7.90 9.70 9.12
N GLN A 250 -8.52 9.88 10.28
CA GLN A 250 -8.16 10.97 11.21
C GLN A 250 -6.70 10.83 11.70
N ARG A 251 -6.22 9.61 11.91
CA ARG A 251 -4.82 9.35 12.25
C ARG A 251 -3.88 9.73 11.10
N PHE A 252 -4.24 9.45 9.84
CA PHE A 252 -3.43 9.86 8.69
C PHE A 252 -3.35 11.37 8.52
N LEU A 253 -4.46 12.08 8.74
CA LEU A 253 -4.46 13.54 8.77
C LEU A 253 -3.51 14.07 9.86
N ARG A 254 -3.61 13.55 11.09
CA ARG A 254 -2.73 13.97 12.20
C ARG A 254 -1.25 13.67 11.95
N LYS A 255 -0.95 12.55 11.28
CA LYS A 255 0.42 12.14 10.94
C LYS A 255 0.98 12.85 9.70
N GLY A 256 0.18 13.67 9.01
CA GLY A 256 0.61 14.36 7.79
C GLY A 256 1.04 13.40 6.67
N ARG A 257 0.42 12.22 6.55
CA ARG A 257 0.73 11.30 5.44
C ARG A 257 0.37 11.95 4.10
N ASP A 258 1.08 11.58 3.02
CA ASP A 258 0.69 11.96 1.66
C ASP A 258 -0.67 11.34 1.30
N LEU A 259 -1.68 12.21 1.26
CA LEU A 259 -3.06 11.89 0.84
C LEU A 259 -3.39 12.50 -0.52
N GLU A 260 -2.45 13.24 -1.12
CA GLU A 260 -2.56 13.75 -2.48
C GLU A 260 -2.26 12.67 -3.52
N GLY A 261 -1.39 11.72 -3.17
CA GLY A 261 -1.12 10.53 -3.98
C GLY A 261 -0.05 10.71 -5.03
N LEU A 262 0.70 11.82 -5.01
CA LEU A 262 1.74 12.11 -6.00
C LEU A 262 2.91 11.13 -5.90
N GLU A 263 3.37 10.83 -4.69
CA GLU A 263 4.46 9.85 -4.51
C GLU A 263 4.02 8.44 -4.89
N LYS A 264 2.76 8.09 -4.58
CA LYS A 264 2.18 6.81 -4.99
C LYS A 264 2.08 6.71 -6.52
N LEU A 265 1.64 7.76 -7.20
CA LEU A 265 1.57 7.80 -8.65
C LEU A 265 2.96 7.68 -9.30
N LYS A 266 3.95 8.43 -8.80
CA LYS A 266 5.36 8.31 -9.24
C LYS A 266 5.89 6.88 -9.09
N GLN A 267 5.64 6.23 -7.95
CA GLN A 267 6.06 4.85 -7.72
C GLN A 267 5.43 3.88 -8.71
N ILE A 268 4.14 4.02 -9.02
CA ILE A 268 3.46 3.14 -9.98
C ILE A 268 3.99 3.40 -11.40
N THR A 269 4.06 4.66 -11.85
CA THR A 269 4.59 5.02 -13.18
C THR A 269 6.02 4.51 -13.40
N SER A 270 6.89 4.57 -12.38
CA SER A 270 8.27 4.07 -12.49
C SER A 270 8.38 2.57 -12.75
N ARG A 271 7.32 1.80 -12.47
CA ARG A 271 7.26 0.34 -12.69
C ARG A 271 6.62 -0.03 -14.02
N GLU A 272 5.97 0.90 -14.71
CA GLU A 272 5.21 0.63 -15.92
C GLU A 272 5.97 1.12 -17.15
N SER A 273 6.80 0.24 -17.72
CA SER A 273 7.68 0.56 -18.84
C SER A 273 6.94 0.84 -20.16
N SER A 274 5.67 0.46 -20.27
CA SER A 274 4.81 0.69 -21.44
C SER A 274 4.06 2.02 -21.41
N LEU A 275 4.14 2.79 -20.31
CA LEU A 275 3.37 4.01 -20.16
C LEU A 275 3.97 5.17 -20.97
N GLN A 276 3.19 5.72 -21.91
CA GLN A 276 3.57 6.92 -22.67
C GLN A 276 3.09 8.18 -21.94
N LEU A 277 3.98 8.78 -21.15
CA LEU A 277 3.76 10.08 -20.51
C LEU A 277 4.01 11.22 -21.50
N PRO A 278 3.27 12.34 -21.41
CA PRO A 278 3.57 13.54 -22.18
C PRO A 278 4.95 14.10 -21.81
N THR A 279 5.57 14.77 -22.78
CA THR A 279 6.77 15.57 -22.58
C THR A 279 6.48 16.79 -21.70
N GLU A 280 7.52 17.40 -21.12
CA GLU A 280 7.35 18.59 -20.28
C GLU A 280 6.62 19.74 -20.97
N SER A 281 6.83 19.91 -22.28
CA SER A 281 6.18 20.94 -23.09
C SER A 281 4.71 20.65 -23.41
N GLU A 282 4.26 19.40 -23.24
CA GLU A 282 2.87 18.99 -23.50
C GLU A 282 1.99 19.07 -22.25
N TYR A 283 2.57 19.25 -21.06
CA TYR A 283 1.79 19.44 -19.85
C TYR A 283 1.09 20.81 -19.85
N LEU A 284 -0.21 20.79 -19.57
CA LEU A 284 -1.06 21.96 -19.46
C LEU A 284 -1.40 22.27 -18.00
N GLY A 285 -1.61 23.54 -17.71
CA GLY A 285 -1.83 24.04 -16.34
C GLY A 285 -0.53 24.17 -15.52
N PRO A 286 -0.62 24.50 -14.22
CA PRO A 286 -1.86 24.77 -13.48
C PRO A 286 -2.60 25.99 -14.03
N TYR A 287 -3.93 25.95 -13.99
CA TYR A 287 -4.75 27.09 -14.39
C TYR A 287 -5.03 28.00 -13.20
N ASP A 288 -5.38 29.25 -13.48
CA ASP A 288 -5.87 30.16 -12.46
C ASP A 288 -7.19 29.63 -11.88
N ILE A 289 -7.29 29.54 -10.55
CA ILE A 289 -8.50 29.09 -9.84
C ILE A 289 -9.74 29.91 -10.22
N HIS A 290 -9.57 31.18 -10.60
CA HIS A 290 -10.66 32.03 -11.06
C HIS A 290 -11.20 31.63 -12.45
N GLN A 291 -10.46 30.80 -13.20
CA GLN A 291 -10.87 30.23 -14.48
C GLN A 291 -11.54 28.87 -14.33
N TYR A 292 -11.61 28.30 -13.12
CA TYR A 292 -12.22 27.00 -12.89
C TYR A 292 -13.68 26.99 -13.33
N ILE A 293 -14.00 25.99 -14.14
CA ILE A 293 -15.29 25.91 -14.83
C ILE A 293 -16.35 25.17 -13.99
N LEU A 294 -15.93 24.42 -12.97
CA LEU A 294 -16.81 23.65 -12.10
C LEU A 294 -16.67 24.15 -10.66
N THR A 295 -17.82 24.47 -10.07
CA THR A 295 -17.93 24.81 -8.64
C THR A 295 -18.07 23.55 -7.79
N SER A 296 -17.94 23.69 -6.46
CA SER A 296 -18.23 22.60 -5.53
C SER A 296 -19.66 22.09 -5.64
N THR A 297 -20.64 22.94 -5.96
CA THR A 297 -22.04 22.55 -6.23
C THR A 297 -22.12 21.67 -7.47
N ASP A 298 -21.46 22.05 -8.56
CA ASP A 298 -21.47 21.29 -9.83
C ASP A 298 -20.87 19.89 -9.63
N LEU A 299 -19.71 19.82 -8.98
CA LEU A 299 -19.02 18.56 -8.68
C LEU A 299 -19.84 17.66 -7.76
N ASN A 300 -20.53 18.23 -6.76
CA ASN A 300 -21.43 17.46 -5.91
C ASN A 300 -22.67 16.95 -6.64
N ALA A 301 -23.23 17.74 -7.57
CA ALA A 301 -24.37 17.31 -8.39
C ALA A 301 -23.99 16.11 -9.28
N ILE A 302 -22.82 16.14 -9.92
CA ILE A 302 -22.29 15.00 -10.70
C ILE A 302 -22.07 13.80 -9.78
N ARG A 303 -21.46 13.99 -8.61
CA ARG A 303 -21.17 12.92 -7.64
C ARG A 303 -22.40 12.15 -7.18
N ILE A 304 -23.55 12.82 -7.01
CA ILE A 304 -24.80 12.20 -6.52
C ILE A 304 -25.75 11.80 -7.65
N ARG A 305 -25.34 11.94 -8.91
CA ARG A 305 -26.14 11.55 -10.07
C ARG A 305 -26.52 10.06 -9.97
N PRO A 306 -27.75 9.68 -10.32
CA PRO A 306 -28.13 8.27 -10.43
C PRO A 306 -27.16 7.49 -11.31
N GLY A 307 -26.69 6.34 -10.83
CA GLY A 307 -25.71 5.49 -11.53
C GLY A 307 -24.26 5.69 -11.07
N VAL A 308 -23.90 6.85 -10.51
CA VAL A 308 -22.55 7.13 -10.01
C VAL A 308 -22.42 6.67 -8.56
N LYS A 309 -21.49 5.76 -8.27
CA LYS A 309 -21.28 5.22 -6.91
C LYS A 309 -20.08 5.89 -6.23
N ALA A 310 -20.09 7.22 -6.16
CA ALA A 310 -18.97 7.98 -5.60
C ALA A 310 -19.14 8.30 -4.11
N ASN A 311 -18.06 8.10 -3.35
CA ASN A 311 -17.96 8.50 -1.94
C ASN A 311 -17.95 10.03 -1.78
N LYS A 312 -18.27 10.54 -0.60
CA LYS A 312 -18.25 11.99 -0.31
C LYS A 312 -16.82 12.54 -0.32
N PHE A 313 -16.65 13.74 -0.86
CA PHE A 313 -15.46 14.56 -0.61
C PHE A 313 -15.36 14.88 0.89
N VAL A 314 -14.14 14.96 1.41
CA VAL A 314 -13.92 15.09 2.86
C VAL A 314 -12.94 16.20 3.20
N GLU A 315 -13.25 16.95 4.25
CA GLU A 315 -12.35 17.95 4.82
C GLU A 315 -11.13 17.31 5.51
N PRO A 316 -9.95 17.97 5.48
CA PRO A 316 -9.64 19.25 4.82
C PRO A 316 -9.26 19.14 3.34
N LEU A 317 -9.44 17.96 2.72
CA LEU A 317 -8.88 17.63 1.40
C LEU A 317 -9.83 17.89 0.23
N GLN A 318 -11.05 18.34 0.48
CA GLN A 318 -12.07 18.49 -0.56
C GLN A 318 -11.65 19.48 -1.66
N GLU A 319 -11.00 20.59 -1.28
CA GLU A 319 -10.56 21.60 -2.25
C GLU A 319 -9.48 21.04 -3.18
N LEU A 320 -8.60 20.17 -2.67
CA LEU A 320 -7.61 19.48 -3.50
C LEU A 320 -8.27 18.52 -4.49
N CYS A 321 -9.37 17.87 -4.10
CA CYS A 321 -10.18 17.09 -5.04
C CYS A 321 -10.79 17.99 -6.12
N TYR A 322 -11.37 19.14 -5.74
CA TYR A 322 -11.99 20.07 -6.68
C TYR A 322 -10.99 20.67 -7.67
N THR A 323 -9.81 21.06 -7.17
CA THR A 323 -8.67 21.48 -7.98
C THR A 323 -8.27 20.38 -8.95
N CYS A 324 -8.04 19.15 -8.47
CA CYS A 324 -7.64 18.04 -9.34
C CYS A 324 -8.65 17.79 -10.46
N LEU A 325 -9.96 17.80 -10.15
CA LEU A 325 -11.02 17.55 -11.14
C LEU A 325 -11.17 18.69 -12.16
N ASN A 326 -11.05 19.95 -11.73
CA ASN A 326 -11.04 21.08 -12.66
C ASN A 326 -9.83 21.03 -13.58
N GLU A 327 -8.63 20.78 -13.04
CA GLU A 327 -7.38 20.75 -13.80
C GLU A 327 -7.37 19.67 -14.88
N ILE A 328 -7.83 18.44 -14.57
CA ILE A 328 -7.89 17.37 -15.58
C ILE A 328 -8.89 17.71 -16.70
N ILE A 329 -10.05 18.28 -16.36
CA ILE A 329 -11.06 18.64 -17.36
C ILE A 329 -10.59 19.83 -18.20
N MET A 330 -10.02 20.87 -17.59
CA MET A 330 -9.54 22.04 -18.33
C MET A 330 -8.39 21.67 -19.28
N SER A 331 -7.48 20.78 -18.87
CA SER A 331 -6.47 20.20 -19.78
C SER A 331 -7.11 19.39 -20.91
N TYR A 332 -8.15 18.60 -20.65
CA TYR A 332 -8.90 17.91 -21.69
C TYR A 332 -9.56 18.89 -22.68
N LEU A 333 -10.17 19.97 -22.18
CA LEU A 333 -10.81 20.98 -23.01
C LEU A 333 -9.80 21.71 -23.91
N GLU A 334 -8.66 22.12 -23.36
CA GLU A 334 -7.62 22.82 -24.12
C GLU A 334 -6.94 21.89 -25.13
N PHE A 335 -6.65 20.63 -24.77
CA PHE A 335 -5.93 19.72 -25.65
C PHE A 335 -6.81 19.09 -26.74
N PHE A 336 -8.05 18.70 -26.42
CA PHE A 336 -8.91 17.96 -27.35
C PHE A 336 -10.03 18.81 -27.94
N ILE A 337 -10.79 19.53 -27.10
CA ILE A 337 -11.99 20.26 -27.55
C ILE A 337 -11.61 21.50 -28.36
N ALA A 338 -10.62 22.28 -27.93
CA ALA A 338 -10.21 23.48 -28.66
C ALA A 338 -9.80 23.17 -30.11
N PRO A 339 -8.91 22.20 -30.39
CA PRO A 339 -8.60 21.84 -31.78
C PRO A 339 -9.79 21.30 -32.56
N ALA A 340 -10.60 20.42 -31.96
CA ALA A 340 -11.76 19.82 -32.64
C ALA A 340 -12.86 20.83 -32.98
N SER A 341 -12.90 21.97 -32.29
CA SER A 341 -13.87 23.03 -32.52
C SER A 341 -13.70 23.77 -33.86
N SER A 342 -12.60 23.53 -34.58
CA SER A 342 -12.33 24.08 -35.92
C SER A 342 -13.18 23.46 -37.05
N HIS A 343 -13.91 22.38 -36.77
CA HIS A 343 -14.79 21.75 -37.76
C HIS A 343 -16.06 22.59 -38.01
N ASP A 344 -16.65 22.44 -39.20
CA ASP A 344 -17.84 23.22 -39.60
C ASP A 344 -19.12 22.83 -38.87
N THR A 345 -19.19 21.61 -38.30
CA THR A 345 -20.41 21.09 -37.67
C THR A 345 -20.11 20.30 -36.40
N VAL A 346 -21.06 20.31 -35.46
CA VAL A 346 -20.99 19.52 -34.22
C VAL A 346 -20.80 18.03 -34.50
N ALA A 347 -21.49 17.49 -35.51
CA ALA A 347 -21.38 16.08 -35.88
C ALA A 347 -19.98 15.71 -36.41
N ALA A 348 -19.36 16.59 -37.21
CA ALA A 348 -18.00 16.40 -37.70
C ALA A 348 -16.98 16.47 -36.56
N ALA A 349 -17.10 17.47 -35.68
CA ALA A 349 -16.26 17.58 -34.49
C ALA A 349 -16.38 16.33 -33.59
N ALA A 350 -17.62 15.86 -33.35
CA ALA A 350 -17.87 14.68 -32.55
C ALA A 350 -17.28 13.40 -33.17
N ALA A 351 -17.43 13.20 -34.48
CA ALA A 351 -16.85 12.04 -35.17
C ALA A 351 -15.31 12.07 -35.15
N SER A 352 -14.70 13.24 -35.19
CA SER A 352 -13.25 13.40 -35.06
C SER A 352 -12.74 13.16 -33.64
N LEU A 353 -13.49 13.59 -32.62
CA LEU A 353 -13.12 13.41 -31.21
C LEU A 353 -13.29 11.96 -30.76
N PHE A 354 -14.30 11.27 -31.30
CA PHE A 354 -14.73 9.93 -30.87
C PHE A 354 -14.77 8.98 -32.08
N PRO A 355 -13.61 8.59 -32.64
CA PRO A 355 -13.56 7.80 -33.87
C PRO A 355 -14.22 6.43 -33.74
N ARG A 356 -14.35 5.88 -32.52
CA ARG A 356 -14.97 4.56 -32.25
C ARG A 356 -16.44 4.65 -31.87
N HIS A 357 -17.10 5.77 -32.15
CA HIS A 357 -18.50 6.01 -31.75
C HIS A 357 -19.53 5.01 -32.31
N SER A 358 -19.19 4.30 -33.39
CA SER A 358 -20.03 3.26 -33.99
C SER A 358 -19.95 1.90 -33.25
N GLU A 359 -18.97 1.73 -32.37
CA GLU A 359 -18.85 0.54 -31.53
C GLU A 359 -19.78 0.62 -30.31
N PHE A 360 -20.45 -0.48 -29.98
CA PHE A 360 -21.40 -0.53 -28.86
C PHE A 360 -20.67 -0.49 -27.52
N ASP A 361 -21.25 0.21 -26.53
CA ASP A 361 -20.77 0.31 -25.15
C ASP A 361 -19.31 0.79 -24.99
N THR A 362 -18.85 1.70 -25.86
CA THR A 362 -17.55 2.37 -25.69
C THR A 362 -17.70 3.78 -25.13
N VAL A 363 -16.66 4.28 -24.44
CA VAL A 363 -16.58 5.68 -23.98
C VAL A 363 -16.81 6.64 -25.16
N ASP A 364 -16.24 6.34 -26.33
CA ASP A 364 -16.44 7.10 -27.56
C ASP A 364 -17.92 7.18 -27.98
N SER A 365 -18.65 6.05 -27.94
CA SER A 365 -20.07 6.02 -28.30
C SER A 365 -20.92 6.88 -27.36
N CYS A 366 -20.68 6.77 -26.06
CA CYS A 366 -21.34 7.60 -25.05
C CYS A 366 -21.03 9.09 -25.25
N MET A 367 -19.74 9.44 -25.38
CA MET A 367 -19.29 10.81 -25.56
C MET A 367 -19.81 11.45 -26.85
N TYR A 368 -19.84 10.71 -27.95
CA TYR A 368 -20.45 11.14 -29.21
C TYR A 368 -21.95 11.45 -29.03
N SER A 369 -22.68 10.58 -28.34
CA SER A 369 -24.09 10.78 -28.04
C SER A 369 -24.31 12.04 -27.20
N PHE A 370 -23.52 12.24 -26.14
CA PHE A 370 -23.62 13.45 -25.30
C PHE A 370 -23.29 14.74 -26.05
N LEU A 371 -22.27 14.72 -26.91
CA LEU A 371 -21.89 15.89 -27.69
C LEU A 371 -22.95 16.27 -28.74
N THR A 372 -23.59 15.28 -29.37
CA THR A 372 -24.59 15.50 -30.43
C THR A 372 -26.02 15.63 -29.91
N ARG A 373 -26.31 15.15 -28.69
CA ARG A 373 -27.62 15.17 -28.03
C ARG A 373 -27.49 15.63 -26.57
N PRO A 374 -27.06 16.89 -26.34
CA PRO A 374 -26.71 17.41 -25.01
C PRO A 374 -27.80 17.32 -23.94
N TYR A 375 -29.07 17.33 -24.35
CA TYR A 375 -30.22 17.37 -23.45
C TYR A 375 -30.83 15.99 -23.18
N SER A 376 -30.18 14.91 -23.64
CA SER A 376 -30.70 13.55 -23.50
C SER A 376 -30.64 13.00 -22.08
N ASP A 377 -29.77 13.53 -21.22
CA ASP A 377 -29.57 13.04 -19.86
C ASP A 377 -29.25 14.19 -18.86
N PRO A 378 -30.28 14.94 -18.43
CA PRO A 378 -30.10 16.06 -17.52
C PRO A 378 -29.73 15.60 -16.10
N ILE A 379 -28.73 16.26 -15.50
CA ILE A 379 -28.32 15.98 -14.12
C ILE A 379 -29.03 16.95 -13.16
N PRO A 380 -29.79 16.45 -12.17
CA PRO A 380 -30.42 17.30 -11.16
C PRO A 380 -29.40 18.18 -10.42
N ASN A 381 -29.73 19.46 -10.23
CA ASN A 381 -28.91 20.46 -9.53
C ASN A 381 -27.55 20.79 -10.19
N PHE A 382 -27.29 20.29 -11.40
CA PHE A 382 -26.13 20.68 -12.20
C PHE A 382 -26.52 21.84 -13.12
N ASP A 383 -25.93 23.03 -12.93
CA ASP A 383 -26.20 24.20 -13.78
C ASP A 383 -25.35 24.14 -15.05
N SER A 384 -25.79 23.30 -15.99
CA SER A 384 -25.12 23.12 -17.29
C SER A 384 -24.98 24.43 -18.07
N GLY A 385 -25.91 25.39 -17.89
CA GLY A 385 -25.84 26.71 -18.50
C GLY A 385 -24.71 27.56 -17.94
N ALA A 386 -24.52 27.58 -16.61
CA ALA A 386 -23.42 28.30 -15.98
C ALA A 386 -22.06 27.65 -16.27
N VAL A 387 -21.98 26.32 -16.22
CA VAL A 387 -20.77 25.58 -16.64
C VAL A 387 -20.43 25.90 -18.10
N GLY A 388 -21.43 25.89 -19.00
CA GLY A 388 -21.25 26.23 -20.40
C GLY A 388 -20.71 27.64 -20.63
N ARG A 389 -21.21 28.64 -19.90
CA ARG A 389 -20.67 30.01 -19.97
C ARG A 389 -19.21 30.08 -19.53
N ARG A 390 -18.82 29.37 -18.46
CA ARG A 390 -17.43 29.34 -17.98
C ARG A 390 -16.51 28.58 -18.93
N ALA A 391 -16.97 27.43 -19.45
CA ALA A 391 -16.24 26.66 -20.47
C ALA A 391 -16.03 27.48 -21.75
N LYS A 392 -17.06 28.21 -22.20
CA LYS A 392 -16.98 29.13 -23.34
C LYS A 392 -15.97 30.25 -23.09
N ALA A 393 -16.00 30.87 -21.91
CA ALA A 393 -15.04 31.91 -21.52
C ALA A 393 -13.59 31.38 -21.48
N PHE A 394 -13.39 30.13 -21.04
CA PHE A 394 -12.08 29.47 -21.05
C PHE A 394 -11.59 29.13 -22.46
N LEU A 395 -12.47 28.63 -23.34
CA LEU A 395 -12.11 28.13 -24.67
C LEU A 395 -11.98 29.22 -25.74
N ILE A 396 -12.79 30.29 -25.68
CA ILE A 396 -12.79 31.35 -26.71
C ILE A 396 -11.38 31.93 -26.97
N PRO A 397 -10.56 32.27 -25.95
CA PRO A 397 -9.21 32.79 -26.17
C PRO A 397 -8.22 31.80 -26.79
N ARG A 398 -8.59 30.51 -26.85
CA ARG A 398 -7.74 29.39 -27.30
C ARG A 398 -8.15 28.87 -28.68
N CYS A 399 -9.19 29.46 -29.28
CA CYS A 399 -9.76 29.01 -30.54
C CYS A 399 -9.86 30.17 -31.53
N GLU A 400 -9.91 29.84 -32.83
CA GLU A 400 -10.17 30.82 -33.89
C GLU A 400 -11.60 31.40 -33.79
N ASP A 401 -11.83 32.53 -34.47
CA ASP A 401 -13.10 33.28 -34.36
C ASP A 401 -14.31 32.55 -34.95
N ASN A 402 -14.09 31.68 -35.93
CA ASN A 402 -15.11 30.82 -36.55
C ASN A 402 -15.35 29.49 -35.81
N SER A 403 -14.69 29.27 -34.68
CA SER A 403 -14.80 28.02 -33.92
C SER A 403 -16.21 27.75 -33.38
N LEU A 404 -16.59 26.46 -33.36
CA LEU A 404 -17.82 25.93 -32.76
C LEU A 404 -17.97 26.24 -31.27
N VAL A 405 -16.92 26.65 -30.54
CA VAL A 405 -17.05 27.07 -29.13
C VAL A 405 -17.99 28.27 -28.95
N ARG A 406 -18.28 29.01 -30.04
CA ARG A 406 -19.28 30.09 -30.05
C ARG A 406 -20.71 29.59 -30.23
N ASP A 407 -20.91 28.36 -30.71
CA ASP A 407 -22.20 27.69 -30.86
C ASP A 407 -22.70 27.13 -29.51
N ASP A 408 -23.92 27.50 -29.12
CA ASP A 408 -24.47 27.13 -27.82
C ASP A 408 -24.86 25.64 -27.74
N ASN A 409 -25.20 24.98 -28.86
CA ASN A 409 -25.47 23.55 -28.89
C ASN A 409 -24.17 22.74 -28.76
N PHE A 410 -23.10 23.18 -29.41
CA PHE A 410 -21.77 22.57 -29.23
C PHE A 410 -21.31 22.67 -27.77
N ILE A 411 -21.41 23.86 -27.18
CA ILE A 411 -21.04 24.08 -25.78
C ILE A 411 -21.92 23.28 -24.81
N ALA A 412 -23.23 23.16 -25.08
CA ALA A 412 -24.10 22.29 -24.30
C ALA A 412 -23.63 20.82 -24.39
N GLY A 413 -23.22 20.37 -25.58
CA GLY A 413 -22.66 19.03 -25.79
C GLY A 413 -21.36 18.80 -25.03
N VAL A 414 -20.46 19.78 -25.06
CA VAL A 414 -19.23 19.76 -24.26
C VAL A 414 -19.54 19.66 -22.76
N CYS A 415 -20.56 20.37 -22.26
CA CYS A 415 -20.97 20.27 -20.85
C CYS A 415 -21.49 18.87 -20.49
N ALA A 416 -22.26 18.24 -21.37
CA ALA A 416 -22.73 16.87 -21.17
C ALA A 416 -21.55 15.87 -21.15
N CYS A 417 -20.58 16.04 -22.05
CA CYS A 417 -19.33 15.28 -22.07
C CYS A 417 -18.52 15.44 -20.78
N ILE A 418 -18.34 16.67 -20.28
CA ILE A 418 -17.65 16.94 -19.00
C ILE A 418 -18.34 16.18 -17.86
N ALA A 419 -19.67 16.29 -17.78
CA ALA A 419 -20.41 15.66 -16.71
C ALA A 419 -20.36 14.13 -16.76
N PHE A 420 -20.37 13.54 -17.96
CA PHE A 420 -20.15 12.11 -18.15
C PHE A 420 -18.74 11.68 -17.74
N LEU A 421 -17.69 12.33 -18.27
CA LEU A 421 -16.30 11.97 -17.94
C LEU A 421 -16.03 12.05 -16.44
N LEU A 422 -16.53 13.10 -15.77
CA LEU A 422 -16.39 13.21 -14.32
C LEU A 422 -17.23 12.17 -13.56
N SER A 423 -18.36 11.74 -14.11
CA SER A 423 -19.13 10.62 -13.54
C SER A 423 -18.27 9.35 -13.55
N GLU A 424 -17.62 9.04 -14.66
CA GLU A 424 -16.70 7.90 -14.78
C GLU A 424 -15.51 8.02 -13.83
N VAL A 425 -14.82 9.16 -13.81
CA VAL A 425 -13.70 9.40 -12.88
C VAL A 425 -14.11 9.12 -11.44
N LEU A 426 -15.26 9.65 -11.01
CA LEU A 426 -15.73 9.49 -9.64
C LEU A 426 -16.17 8.06 -9.32
N ASP A 427 -16.74 7.33 -10.27
CA ASP A 427 -17.11 5.92 -10.10
C ASP A 427 -15.87 5.01 -10.00
N HIS A 428 -14.89 5.20 -10.90
CA HIS A 428 -13.61 4.47 -10.85
C HIS A 428 -12.81 4.75 -9.57
N SER A 429 -12.86 6.00 -9.08
CA SER A 429 -12.18 6.39 -7.83
C SER A 429 -12.71 5.65 -6.60
N ARG A 430 -13.97 5.18 -6.63
CA ARG A 430 -14.56 4.40 -5.53
C ARG A 430 -13.78 3.12 -5.26
N ASN A 431 -13.32 2.43 -6.30
CA ASN A 431 -12.56 1.18 -6.16
C ASN A 431 -11.19 1.41 -5.51
N CYS A 432 -10.73 2.66 -5.47
CA CYS A 432 -9.48 3.06 -4.80
C CYS A 432 -9.72 3.57 -3.37
N ALA A 433 -10.94 4.03 -3.08
CA ALA A 433 -11.34 4.62 -1.82
C ALA A 433 -11.62 3.56 -0.74
N TRP A 434 -10.56 3.06 -0.11
CA TRP A 434 -10.61 2.09 0.99
C TRP A 434 -11.19 2.63 2.31
N ARG A 435 -11.73 3.86 2.34
CA ARG A 435 -12.15 4.56 3.57
C ARG A 435 -13.58 5.12 3.53
N GLY A 436 -14.38 4.75 2.53
CA GLY A 436 -15.73 5.31 2.33
C GLY A 436 -15.74 6.83 2.07
N LYS A 437 -14.58 7.41 1.75
CA LYS A 437 -14.33 8.84 1.53
C LYS A 437 -13.55 9.00 0.25
N LEU A 438 -13.78 10.11 -0.45
CA LEU A 438 -13.05 10.45 -1.66
C LEU A 438 -12.01 11.53 -1.36
N ILE A 439 -10.74 11.19 -1.58
CA ILE A 439 -9.58 12.09 -1.41
C ILE A 439 -8.76 12.16 -2.71
N PRO A 440 -7.78 13.08 -2.85
CA PRO A 440 -7.14 13.31 -4.15
C PRO A 440 -6.39 12.09 -4.69
N VAL A 441 -5.74 11.28 -3.83
CA VAL A 441 -5.10 10.03 -4.26
C VAL A 441 -6.08 9.05 -4.92
N ASP A 442 -7.34 9.00 -4.47
CA ASP A 442 -8.35 8.10 -5.04
C ASP A 442 -8.73 8.54 -6.45
N ILE A 443 -8.84 9.86 -6.69
CA ILE A 443 -9.09 10.44 -8.01
C ILE A 443 -7.92 10.15 -8.95
N ARG A 444 -6.69 10.32 -8.48
CA ARG A 444 -5.49 10.04 -9.28
C ARG A 444 -5.43 8.58 -9.69
N LEU A 445 -5.66 7.67 -8.75
CA LEU A 445 -5.66 6.23 -9.01
C LEU A 445 -6.86 5.80 -9.87
N GLY A 446 -8.03 6.40 -9.69
CA GLY A 446 -9.21 6.14 -10.51
C GLY A 446 -8.97 6.46 -11.98
N VAL A 447 -8.39 7.64 -12.26
CA VAL A 447 -7.96 8.01 -13.63
C VAL A 447 -6.81 7.12 -14.11
N PHE A 448 -5.81 6.86 -13.27
CA PHE A 448 -4.63 6.10 -13.67
C PHE A 448 -4.94 4.66 -14.04
N ASN A 449 -5.83 3.99 -13.29
CA ASN A 449 -6.14 2.57 -13.51
C ASN A 449 -7.06 2.33 -14.72
N ASP A 450 -7.65 3.37 -15.30
CA ASP A 450 -8.48 3.27 -16.50
C ASP A 450 -7.72 3.82 -17.72
N ASP A 451 -7.48 2.98 -18.73
CA ASP A 451 -6.68 3.34 -19.90
C ASP A 451 -7.31 4.47 -20.74
N ALA A 452 -8.65 4.54 -20.81
CA ALA A 452 -9.33 5.57 -21.58
C ALA A 452 -9.23 6.92 -20.85
N LEU A 453 -9.55 6.96 -19.55
CA LEU A 453 -9.45 8.17 -18.73
C LEU A 453 -8.00 8.65 -18.64
N ARG A 454 -7.04 7.74 -18.43
CA ARG A 454 -5.61 8.06 -18.39
C ARG A 454 -5.16 8.73 -19.68
N ASN A 455 -5.57 8.22 -20.84
CA ASN A 455 -5.22 8.81 -22.13
C ASN A 455 -5.86 10.19 -22.38
N MET A 456 -7.06 10.43 -21.85
CA MET A 456 -7.73 11.73 -21.96
C MET A 456 -7.14 12.79 -21.01
N PHE A 457 -6.70 12.39 -19.82
CA PHE A 457 -6.28 13.33 -18.77
C PHE A 457 -4.78 13.44 -18.55
N LYS A 458 -3.96 12.64 -19.23
CA LYS A 458 -2.49 12.65 -19.07
C LYS A 458 -1.85 14.01 -19.32
N TYR A 459 -2.48 14.93 -20.05
CA TYR A 459 -1.91 16.25 -20.32
C TYR A 459 -2.00 17.22 -19.14
N SER A 460 -2.73 16.88 -18.06
CA SER A 460 -2.79 17.75 -16.88
C SER A 460 -1.51 17.71 -16.07
N ARG A 461 -0.85 18.86 -15.90
CA ARG A 461 0.32 19.00 -15.03
C ARG A 461 -0.03 18.66 -13.59
N VAL A 462 -1.15 19.18 -13.09
CA VAL A 462 -1.61 18.97 -11.72
C VAL A 462 -1.95 17.51 -11.47
N PHE A 463 -2.38 16.76 -12.50
CA PHE A 463 -2.60 15.31 -12.39
C PHE A 463 -1.33 14.54 -12.00
N TRP A 464 -0.18 14.86 -12.63
CA TRP A 464 1.07 14.14 -12.41
C TRP A 464 1.97 14.75 -11.34
N LYS A 465 1.93 16.08 -11.18
CA LYS A 465 2.92 16.84 -10.41
C LYS A 465 2.35 17.58 -9.22
N GLY A 466 1.02 17.68 -9.11
CA GLY A 466 0.36 18.48 -8.10
C GLY A 466 0.42 19.98 -8.42
N VAL A 467 0.02 20.79 -7.44
CA VAL A 467 0.14 22.24 -7.49
C VAL A 467 1.46 22.61 -6.83
N ASP A 468 2.25 23.52 -7.43
CA ASP A 468 3.56 23.94 -6.89
C ASP A 468 3.44 24.74 -5.54
N GLN A 469 2.26 24.79 -4.91
CA GLN A 469 2.04 25.45 -3.62
C GLN A 469 1.89 24.43 -2.47
N PRO A 470 2.65 24.55 -1.38
CA PRO A 470 2.49 23.69 -0.22
C PRO A 470 1.14 23.94 0.47
N PHE A 471 0.34 22.88 0.61
CA PHE A 471 -0.90 22.90 1.39
C PHE A 471 -0.58 23.08 2.88
N GLN A 472 -0.84 24.28 3.42
CA GLN A 472 -0.81 24.48 4.87
C GLN A 472 -2.13 23.99 5.46
N VAL A 473 -2.09 22.89 6.20
CA VAL A 473 -3.19 22.52 7.10
C VAL A 473 -3.27 23.60 8.18
N ALA A 474 -4.29 24.44 8.11
CA ALA A 474 -4.59 25.42 9.14
C ALA A 474 -4.79 24.68 10.48
N GLY A 475 -3.79 24.76 11.37
CA GLY A 475 -3.81 24.09 12.67
C GLY A 475 -2.45 23.65 13.21
N SER A 476 -1.39 23.60 12.39
CA SER A 476 -0.04 23.28 12.85
C SER A 476 0.80 24.55 13.05
N SER A 477 0.47 25.35 14.05
CA SER A 477 1.38 26.41 14.52
C SER A 477 2.43 25.82 15.46
N HIS A 478 3.50 25.25 14.91
CA HIS A 478 4.78 25.26 15.62
C HIS A 478 5.54 26.50 15.14
N ALA A 479 5.19 27.64 15.74
CA ALA A 479 6.06 28.80 15.73
C ALA A 479 7.25 28.48 16.64
N THR A 480 8.37 28.07 16.07
CA THR A 480 9.66 28.20 16.72
C THR A 480 10.07 29.66 16.64
N GLU A 481 9.85 30.41 17.72
CA GLU A 481 10.50 31.71 17.92
C GLU A 481 12.03 31.53 17.87
N PRO A 482 12.76 32.35 17.10
CA PRO A 482 14.21 32.39 17.18
C PRO A 482 14.60 33.11 18.47
N VAL A 483 15.31 32.40 19.35
CA VAL A 483 15.99 32.97 20.52
C VAL A 483 16.96 34.05 20.02
N ARG A 484 16.63 35.31 20.31
CA ARG A 484 17.58 36.42 20.21
C ARG A 484 18.65 36.21 21.28
N ALA A 485 19.89 36.02 20.83
CA ALA A 485 21.05 36.26 21.67
C ALA A 485 21.19 37.77 21.89
N SER A 486 21.11 38.20 23.14
CA SER A 486 21.57 39.51 23.61
C SER A 486 22.78 39.29 24.50
N GLU A 487 23.88 39.97 24.14
CA GLU A 487 24.89 40.42 25.11
C GLU A 487 24.29 41.41 26.10
#